data_AF-A0A2V7X9G1-F1
#
_entry.id   AF-A0A2V7X9G1-F1
#
_cell.length_a   1.000
_cell.length_b   1.000
_cell.length_c   1.000
_cell.angle_alpha   90.00
_cell.angle_beta   90.00
_cell.angle_gamma   90.00
#
_symmetry.space_group_name_H-M   'P 1'
#
loop_
_entity.id
_entity.type
_entity.pdbx_description
1 polymer ?
#
loop_
_entity_poly.entity_id
_entity_poly.type
_entity_poly.pdbx_seq_one_letter_code
_entity_poly.pdbx_strand_id
1 'polypeptide(L)'
;MIAIALRSSVREELGRHGVAAGALDTPATLRERLNDVYVAEVRRLRERQVRGEIPLKDYATHVAALKARFPLLGLPLELWDE
;
A
#
# COMPACT_ATOMS: atom_id res chain seq x y z
N MET A 1 8.39 20.24 -17.25
CA MET A 1 8.34 19.04 -16.40
C MET A 1 7.00 18.37 -16.67
N ILE A 2 7.02 17.15 -17.21
CA ILE A 2 5.81 16.43 -17.63
C ILE A 2 5.20 15.82 -16.37
N ALA A 3 3.99 16.23 -16.02
CA ALA A 3 3.21 15.55 -14.99
C ALA A 3 2.86 14.15 -15.50
N ILE A 4 3.20 13.12 -14.74
CA ILE A 4 2.89 11.74 -15.12
C ILE A 4 1.37 11.53 -15.01
N ALA A 5 0.75 11.13 -16.12
CA ALA A 5 -0.64 10.73 -16.15
C ALA A 5 -0.76 9.32 -15.55
N LEU A 6 -0.99 9.26 -14.24
CA LEU A 6 -1.32 7.99 -13.58
C LEU A 6 -2.65 7.45 -14.10
N ARG A 7 -2.70 6.14 -14.37
CA ARG A 7 -3.96 5.44 -14.63
C ARG A 7 -4.98 5.74 -13.53
N SER A 8 -6.24 5.93 -13.91
CA SER A 8 -7.31 6.32 -12.98
C SER A 8 -7.47 5.33 -11.83
N SER A 9 -7.37 4.03 -12.11
CA SER A 9 -7.44 2.95 -11.11
C SER A 9 -6.32 3.03 -10.07
N VAL A 10 -5.11 3.43 -10.48
CA VAL A 10 -3.96 3.60 -9.58
C VAL A 10 -4.19 4.80 -8.67
N ARG A 11 -4.67 5.92 -9.22
CA ARG A 11 -4.98 7.13 -8.45
C ARG A 11 -6.07 6.87 -7.41
N GLU A 12 -7.13 6.17 -7.80
CA GLU A 12 -8.22 5.80 -6.88
C GLU A 12 -7.72 4.91 -5.75
N GLU A 13 -6.94 3.88 -6.07
CA GLU A 13 -6.42 2.95 -5.07
C GLU A 13 -5.44 3.63 -4.11
N LEU A 14 -4.53 4.49 -4.61
CA LEU A 14 -3.67 5.33 -3.75
C LEU A 14 -4.50 6.20 -2.79
N GLY A 15 -5.58 6.80 -3.30
CA GLY A 15 -6.51 7.61 -2.51
C GLY A 15 -7.18 6.82 -1.38
N ARG A 16 -7.54 5.55 -1.60
CA ARG A 16 -8.12 4.67 -0.55
C ARG A 16 -7.16 4.44 0.62
N HIS A 17 -5.86 4.50 0.37
CA HIS A 17 -4.81 4.37 1.39
C HIS A 17 -4.29 5.72 1.90
N GLY A 18 -4.94 6.83 1.52
CA GLY A 18 -4.56 8.18 1.95
C GLY A 18 -3.30 8.73 1.26
N VAL A 19 -2.84 8.09 0.18
CA VAL A 19 -1.69 8.56 -0.61
C VAL A 19 -2.19 9.44 -1.73
N ALA A 20 -1.96 10.75 -1.62
CA ALA A 20 -2.27 11.69 -2.69
C ALA A 20 -1.11 11.77 -3.70
N ALA A 21 -1.44 11.71 -4.99
CA ALA A 21 -0.48 11.95 -6.07
C ALA A 21 -0.40 13.45 -6.40
N GLY A 22 0.78 14.03 -6.22
CA GLY A 22 1.12 15.39 -6.64
C GLY A 22 1.64 15.44 -8.08
N ALA A 23 1.73 16.65 -8.63
CA ALA A 23 2.16 16.89 -10.01
C ALA A 23 3.61 16.48 -10.32
N LEU A 24 4.44 16.32 -9.28
CA LEU A 24 5.86 15.95 -9.38
C LEU A 24 6.13 14.51 -8.92
N ASP A 25 5.10 13.81 -8.45
CA ASP A 25 5.28 12.46 -7.95
C ASP A 25 5.45 11.49 -9.11
N THR A 26 6.35 10.53 -8.91
CA THR A 26 6.55 9.40 -9.82
C THR A 26 5.90 8.14 -9.25
N PRO A 27 5.57 7.14 -10.08
CA PRO A 27 5.12 5.84 -9.60
C PRO A 27 6.02 5.24 -8.51
N ALA A 28 7.35 5.41 -8.63
CA ALA A 28 8.31 4.97 -7.63
C ALA A 28 8.09 5.67 -6.27
N THR A 29 8.03 7.01 -6.25
CA THR A 29 7.81 7.77 -5.01
C THR A 29 6.45 7.48 -4.37
N LEU A 30 5.42 7.26 -5.17
CA LEU A 30 4.08 6.91 -4.67
C LEU A 30 4.04 5.49 -4.10
N ARG A 31 4.75 4.56 -4.73
CA ARG A 31 4.92 3.20 -4.22
C ARG A 31 5.66 3.17 -2.90
N GLU A 32 6.70 3.99 -2.73
CA GLU A 32 7.42 4.12 -1.45
C GLU A 32 6.48 4.61 -0.35
N ARG A 33 5.73 5.70 -0.58
CA ARG A 33 4.74 6.20 0.38
C ARG A 33 3.67 5.16 0.71
N LEU A 34 3.17 4.44 -0.30
CA LEU A 34 2.21 3.36 -0.09
C LEU A 34 2.82 2.21 0.73
N ASN A 35 4.09 1.89 0.50
CA ASN A 35 4.81 0.89 1.27
C ASN A 35 4.96 1.31 2.74
N ASP A 36 5.21 2.59 3.02
CA ASP A 36 5.26 3.09 4.40
C ASP A 36 3.93 2.91 5.12
N VAL A 37 2.81 3.18 4.43
CA VAL A 37 1.46 2.91 4.95
C VAL A 37 1.29 1.41 5.25
N TYR A 38 1.66 0.55 4.31
CA TYR A 38 1.60 -0.91 4.51
C TYR A 38 2.45 -1.39 5.69
N VAL A 39 3.68 -0.90 5.82
CA VAL A 39 4.57 -1.26 6.95
C VAL A 39 3.97 -0.80 8.28
N ALA A 40 3.38 0.40 8.34
CA ALA A 40 2.69 0.86 9.54
C ALA A 40 1.51 -0.05 9.93
N GLU A 41 0.72 -0.51 8.95
CA GLU A 41 -0.38 -1.45 9.19
C GLU A 41 0.11 -2.83 9.65
N VAL A 42 1.21 -3.34 9.08
CA VAL A 42 1.85 -4.59 9.54
C VAL A 42 2.36 -4.45 10.98
N ARG A 43 2.96 -3.31 11.33
CA ARG A 43 3.40 -3.02 12.72
C ARG A 43 2.23 -3.04 13.69
N ARG A 44 1.12 -2.36 13.35
CA ARG A 44 -0.12 -2.41 14.14
C ARG A 44 -0.64 -3.83 14.32
N LEU A 45 -0.62 -4.63 13.25
CA LEU A 45 -1.03 -6.03 13.33
C LEU A 45 -0.13 -6.84 14.26
N ARG A 46 1.19 -6.60 14.20
CA ARG A 46 2.16 -7.25 15.09
C ARG A 46 1.95 -6.84 16.55
N GLU A 47 1.69 -5.56 16.82
CA GLU A 47 1.39 -5.08 18.17
C GLU A 47 0.15 -5.78 18.75
N ARG A 48 -0.91 -5.93 17.96
CA ARG A 48 -2.13 -6.67 18.36
C ARG A 48 -1.84 -8.15 18.64
N GLN A 49 -0.99 -8.78 17.82
CA GLN A 49 -0.54 -10.15 18.06
C GLN A 49 0.25 -10.27 19.37
N VAL A 50 1.16 -9.33 19.65
CA VAL A 50 1.95 -9.32 20.90
C VAL A 50 1.08 -9.09 22.13
N ARG A 51 0.01 -8.30 22.00
CA ARG A 51 -1.01 -8.10 23.05
C ARG A 51 -1.94 -9.31 23.23
N GLY A 52 -1.83 -10.35 22.39
CA GLY A 52 -2.67 -11.54 22.45
C GLY A 52 -4.05 -11.39 21.82
N GLU A 53 -4.35 -10.26 21.16
CA GLU A 53 -5.62 -10.06 20.44
C GLU A 53 -5.71 -10.95 19.20
N ILE A 54 -4.57 -11.35 18.64
CA ILE A 54 -4.47 -12.22 17.48
C ILE A 54 -3.61 -13.43 17.89
N PRO A 55 -4.17 -14.66 17.86
CA PRO A 55 -3.39 -15.86 18.07
C PRO A 55 -2.25 -15.96 17.05
N LEU A 56 -1.06 -16.42 17.47
CA LEU A 56 0.11 -16.52 16.59
C LEU A 56 -0.16 -17.37 15.33
N LYS A 57 -0.95 -18.44 15.47
CA LYS A 57 -1.36 -19.31 14.35
C LYS A 57 -2.18 -18.57 13.27
N ASP A 58 -2.90 -17.52 13.66
CA ASP A 58 -3.80 -16.77 12.78
C ASP A 58 -3.11 -15.52 12.22
N TYR A 59 -1.95 -15.12 12.77
CA TYR A 59 -1.20 -13.93 12.34
C TYR A 59 -0.88 -13.94 10.85
N ALA A 60 -0.45 -15.08 10.30
CA ALA A 60 -0.13 -15.22 8.88
C ALA A 60 -1.36 -14.94 8.00
N THR A 61 -2.54 -15.44 8.38
CA THR A 61 -3.80 -15.18 7.67
C THR A 61 -4.16 -13.70 7.70
N HIS A 62 -3.99 -13.03 8.84
CA HIS A 62 -4.23 -11.59 8.94
C HIS A 62 -3.24 -10.76 8.10
N VAL A 63 -1.96 -11.14 8.04
CA VAL A 63 -0.97 -10.49 7.16
C VAL A 63 -1.35 -10.69 5.69
N ALA A 64 -1.79 -11.89 5.30
CA ALA A 64 -2.23 -12.16 3.93
C ALA A 64 -3.45 -11.33 3.55
N ALA A 65 -4.45 -11.25 4.44
CA ALA A 65 -5.62 -10.40 4.26
C ALA A 65 -5.25 -8.90 4.18
N LEU A 66 -4.26 -8.46 4.96
CA LEU A 66 -3.72 -7.10 4.85
C LEU A 66 -3.06 -6.88 3.49
N LYS A 67 -2.18 -7.77 3.05
CA LYS A 67 -1.49 -7.66 1.76
C LYS A 67 -2.47 -7.61 0.58
N ALA A 68 -3.58 -8.36 0.65
CA ALA A 68 -4.63 -8.33 -0.35
C ALA A 68 -5.30 -6.94 -0.52
N ARG A 69 -5.23 -6.08 0.51
CA ARG A 69 -5.72 -4.69 0.45
C ARG A 69 -4.76 -3.73 -0.25
N PHE A 70 -3.52 -4.15 -0.57
CA PHE A 70 -2.51 -3.32 -1.24
C PHE A 70 -2.12 -3.92 -2.60
N PRO A 71 -3.05 -4.06 -3.56
CA PRO A 71 -2.78 -4.70 -4.84
C PRO A 71 -1.69 -3.97 -5.65
N LEU A 72 -1.59 -2.64 -5.51
CA LEU A 72 -0.56 -1.84 -6.16
C LEU A 72 0.87 -2.24 -5.74
N LEU A 73 1.08 -2.69 -4.50
CA LEU A 73 2.42 -3.17 -4.09
C LEU A 73 2.84 -4.44 -4.84
N GLY A 74 1.91 -5.19 -5.43
CA GLY A 74 2.19 -6.31 -6.32
C GLY A 74 2.33 -5.93 -7.80
N LEU A 75 1.91 -4.72 -8.18
CA LEU A 75 1.86 -4.27 -9.57
C LEU A 75 3.21 -3.65 -10.00
N PRO A 76 3.79 -4.05 -11.15
CA PRO A 76 4.95 -3.39 -11.76
C PRO A 76 4.71 -1.89 -11.97
N LEU A 77 5.74 -1.07 -11.74
CA LEU A 77 5.62 0.41 -11.84
C LEU A 77 5.26 0.89 -13.25
N GLU A 78 5.70 0.17 -14.28
CA GLU A 78 5.37 0.42 -15.69
C GLU A 78 3.86 0.28 -15.98
N LEU A 79 3.12 -0.34 -15.06
CA LEU A 79 1.67 -0.47 -15.16
C LEU A 79 0.92 0.62 -14.38
N TRP A 80 1.61 1.63 -13.83
CA TRP A 80 0.98 2.68 -13.04
C TRP A 80 0.60 3.93 -13.85
N ASP A 81 1.31 4.19 -14.94
CA ASP A 81 1.13 5.35 -15.83
C ASP A 81 0.53 4.94 -17.19
N GLU A 82 -0.12 5.89 -17.89
CA GLU A 82 -0.78 5.64 -19.18
C GLU A 82 0.18 5.49 -20.37
#